data_AF-A0A951AKX3-F1
#
_entry.id   AF-A0A951AKX3-F1
#
_cell.length_a   1.000
_cell.length_b   1.000
_cell.length_c   1.000
_cell.angle_alpha   90.00
_cell.angle_beta   90.00
_cell.angle_gamma   90.00
#
_symmetry.space_group_name_H-M   'P 1'
#
loop_
_entity.id
_entity.type
_entity.pdbx_description
1 polymer ?
#
loop_
_entity_poly.entity_id
_entity_poly.type
_entity_poly.pdbx_seq_one_letter_code
_entity_poly.pdbx_strand_id
1 'polypeptide(L)'
;MKLWIALIALLGFSPACCFGGVIPWVSSDPDFVSVGKHRGYYMVPSDSGKWWRWGLARAPVAEPRMFTHGNGTDAIAIPFDTNGRVAFAPVYIYTIRPENEQRRRLEALVQGVTSQSDVQQIFGRSTIQGRLRGYQVWYYGIQVYNPFEEFPDIHG
;
A
#
# COMPACT_ATOMS: atom_id res chain seq x y z
N MET A 1 -29.42 38.04 37.83
CA MET A 1 -28.11 38.70 37.59
C MET A 1 -27.11 37.56 37.37
N LYS A 2 -26.64 37.28 36.14
CA LYS A 2 -25.39 37.80 35.52
C LYS A 2 -24.20 37.66 36.51
N LEU A 3 -23.04 37.02 36.30
CA LEU A 3 -22.15 36.70 35.16
C LEU A 3 -20.86 36.05 35.84
N TRP A 4 -20.27 34.87 35.49
CA TRP A 4 -19.01 34.59 34.70
C TRP A 4 -18.13 33.51 35.38
N ILE A 5 -17.82 32.37 34.74
CA ILE A 5 -16.64 31.97 33.93
C ILE A 5 -15.30 31.91 34.70
N ALA A 6 -14.72 30.71 34.83
CA ALA A 6 -13.37 30.30 34.35
C ALA A 6 -12.94 28.98 35.05
N LEU A 7 -12.86 27.85 34.35
CA LEU A 7 -11.67 27.32 33.65
C LEU A 7 -10.69 26.62 34.61
N ILE A 8 -10.79 25.29 34.72
CA ILE A 8 -9.72 24.45 35.31
C ILE A 8 -9.30 23.38 34.31
N ALA A 9 -8.12 23.66 33.75
CA ALA A 9 -7.04 22.79 33.34
C ALA A 9 -7.37 21.45 32.65
N LEU A 10 -6.99 21.40 31.37
CA LEU A 10 -6.75 20.18 30.60
C LEU A 10 -5.91 19.18 31.41
N LEU A 11 -6.52 18.06 31.76
CA LEU A 11 -5.79 16.81 31.97
C LEU A 11 -5.28 16.37 30.60
N GLY A 12 -3.96 16.45 30.44
CA GLY A 12 -3.23 15.99 29.27
C GLY A 12 -3.45 14.50 29.06
N PHE A 13 -4.44 14.16 28.23
CA PHE A 13 -4.44 12.89 27.53
C PHE A 13 -3.36 13.00 26.46
N SER A 14 -2.18 12.43 26.73
CA SER A 14 -1.32 11.94 25.66
C SER A 14 -1.94 10.64 25.14
N PRO A 15 -2.60 10.59 23.98
CA PRO A 15 -2.69 9.34 23.27
C PRO A 15 -1.29 9.10 22.70
N ALA A 16 -0.58 8.21 23.39
CA ALA A 16 0.56 7.50 22.84
C ALA A 16 0.32 7.16 21.37
N CYS A 17 1.36 7.30 20.56
CA CYS A 17 1.42 7.05 19.14
C CYS A 17 0.86 5.67 18.76
N CYS A 18 -0.45 5.55 18.60
CA CYS A 18 -1.08 4.44 17.91
C CYS A 18 -0.97 4.73 16.41
N PHE A 19 0.18 4.40 15.83
CA PHE A 19 0.36 4.35 14.39
C PHE A 19 -0.63 3.33 13.81
N GLY A 20 -1.68 3.86 13.21
CA GLY A 20 -2.62 3.14 12.39
C GLY A 20 -3.48 4.18 11.71
N GLY A 21 -3.36 4.32 10.40
CA GLY A 21 -4.39 4.99 9.60
C GLY A 21 -5.35 3.96 9.05
N VAL A 22 -6.64 4.30 8.92
CA VAL A 22 -7.47 3.66 7.90
C VAL A 22 -6.85 4.11 6.57
N ILE A 23 -6.78 3.24 5.55
CA ILE A 23 -6.46 3.66 4.19
C ILE A 23 -7.77 4.21 3.62
N PRO A 24 -7.96 5.54 3.59
CA PRO A 24 -9.24 6.10 3.18
C PRO A 24 -9.33 6.04 1.64
N TRP A 25 -10.51 6.14 1.04
CA TRP A 25 -10.61 6.37 -0.41
C TRP A 25 -10.61 7.89 -0.64
N VAL A 26 -9.43 8.48 -0.79
CA VAL A 26 -9.30 9.95 -0.90
C VAL A 26 -8.72 10.29 -2.25
N SER A 27 -9.59 10.72 -3.17
CA SER A 27 -9.19 11.12 -4.52
C SER A 27 -8.28 12.34 -4.56
N SER A 28 -8.18 13.09 -3.46
CA SER A 28 -7.26 14.23 -3.31
C SER A 28 -5.90 13.85 -2.71
N ASP A 29 -5.68 12.58 -2.34
CA ASP A 29 -4.37 12.12 -1.89
C ASP A 29 -3.47 11.94 -3.12
N PRO A 30 -2.27 12.55 -3.16
CA PRO A 30 -1.37 12.46 -4.31
C PRO A 30 -0.90 11.03 -4.62
N ASP A 31 -0.94 10.13 -3.63
CA ASP A 31 -0.57 8.73 -3.80
C ASP A 31 -1.75 7.87 -4.29
N PHE A 32 -2.96 8.43 -4.39
CA PHE A 32 -4.13 7.72 -4.87
C PHE A 32 -4.25 7.81 -6.40
N VAL A 33 -4.31 6.65 -7.05
CA VAL A 33 -4.52 6.52 -8.49
C VAL A 33 -5.94 6.06 -8.74
N SER A 34 -6.75 6.93 -9.36
CA SER A 34 -8.12 6.61 -9.78
C SER A 34 -8.09 5.82 -11.09
N VAL A 35 -8.77 4.67 -11.11
CA VAL A 35 -8.89 3.80 -12.31
C VAL A 35 -10.33 3.72 -12.82
N GLY A 36 -11.24 4.49 -12.24
CA GLY A 36 -12.64 4.56 -12.63
C GLY A 36 -13.53 5.18 -11.56
N LYS A 37 -14.83 5.24 -11.85
CA LYS A 37 -15.84 5.75 -10.91
C LYS A 37 -15.93 4.78 -9.72
N HIS A 38 -15.31 5.14 -8.59
CA HIS A 38 -15.20 4.34 -7.36
C HIS A 38 -14.17 3.20 -7.37
N ARG A 39 -13.17 3.25 -8.26
CA ARG A 39 -12.08 2.27 -8.28
C ARG A 39 -10.73 2.95 -8.35
N GLY A 40 -9.74 2.38 -7.69
CA GLY A 40 -8.42 2.98 -7.54
C GLY A 40 -7.55 2.17 -6.60
N TYR A 41 -6.28 2.56 -6.55
CA TYR A 41 -5.28 1.97 -5.68
C TYR A 41 -4.33 3.07 -5.21
N TYR A 42 -3.62 2.79 -4.13
CA TYR A 42 -2.53 3.65 -3.67
C TYR A 42 -1.20 3.20 -4.25
N MET A 43 -0.36 4.15 -4.62
CA MET A 43 1.04 3.94 -4.95
C MET A 43 1.91 4.56 -3.88
N VAL A 44 2.59 3.74 -3.09
CA VAL A 44 3.34 4.20 -1.92
C VAL A 44 4.79 3.69 -2.00
N PRO A 45 5.80 4.55 -1.81
CA PRO A 45 7.18 4.10 -1.70
C PRO A 45 7.39 3.16 -0.52
N SER A 46 8.24 2.16 -0.70
CA SER A 46 8.65 1.21 0.34
C SER A 46 9.56 1.79 1.41
N ASP A 47 9.96 3.05 1.33
CA ASP A 47 10.70 3.76 2.37
C ASP A 47 9.84 4.86 3.04
N SER A 48 8.59 5.02 2.61
CA SER A 48 7.73 6.09 3.08
C SER A 48 7.19 5.85 4.50
N GLY A 49 7.01 6.93 5.26
CA GLY A 49 6.31 6.86 6.55
C GLY A 49 4.84 6.42 6.44
N LYS A 50 4.23 6.56 5.25
CA LYS A 50 2.85 6.11 4.96
C LYS A 50 2.75 4.58 4.97
N TRP A 51 3.71 3.88 4.36
CA TRP A 51 3.82 2.42 4.38
C TRP A 51 3.85 1.88 5.83
N TRP A 52 4.72 2.45 6.66
CA TRP A 52 4.83 2.09 8.08
C TRP A 52 3.56 2.39 8.88
N ARG A 53 3.01 3.61 8.75
CA ARG A 53 1.80 4.04 9.49
C ARG A 53 0.55 3.23 9.13
N TRP A 54 0.50 2.66 7.94
CA TRP A 54 -0.58 1.78 7.50
C TRP A 54 -0.38 0.31 7.90
N GLY A 55 0.68 -0.02 8.64
CA GLY A 55 0.92 -1.38 9.12
C GLY A 55 1.21 -2.37 7.98
N LEU A 56 1.75 -1.89 6.86
CA LEU A 56 2.01 -2.69 5.67
C LEU A 56 3.42 -3.30 5.62
N ALA A 57 4.17 -3.22 6.72
CA ALA A 57 5.55 -3.71 6.84
C ALA A 57 5.74 -5.21 6.57
N ARG A 58 4.66 -5.99 6.52
CA ARG A 58 4.69 -7.42 6.14
C ARG A 58 4.79 -7.64 4.62
N ALA A 59 4.66 -6.59 3.82
CA ALA A 59 4.75 -6.70 2.38
C ALA A 59 6.15 -7.23 1.96
N PRO A 60 6.22 -8.22 1.05
CA PRO A 60 7.48 -8.82 0.61
C PRO A 60 8.19 -7.88 -0.37
N VAL A 61 8.75 -6.80 0.15
CA VAL A 61 9.43 -5.79 -0.68
C VAL A 61 10.94 -5.99 -0.61
N ALA A 62 11.60 -5.97 -1.76
CA ALA A 62 13.04 -6.09 -1.89
C ALA A 62 13.56 -5.17 -3.00
N GLU A 63 14.48 -4.28 -2.67
CA GLU A 63 15.07 -3.37 -3.67
C GLU A 63 15.87 -4.15 -4.72
N PRO A 64 15.77 -3.76 -6.01
CA PRO A 64 16.74 -4.14 -7.04
C PRO A 64 18.17 -3.81 -6.64
N ARG A 65 19.10 -4.75 -6.82
CA ARG A 65 20.52 -4.58 -6.47
C ARG A 65 21.42 -5.30 -7.48
N MET A 66 22.69 -4.91 -7.53
CA MET A 66 23.70 -5.61 -8.34
C MET A 66 23.78 -7.11 -8.06
N PHE A 67 23.81 -7.52 -6.78
CA PHE A 67 23.86 -8.94 -6.40
C PHE A 67 22.62 -9.75 -6.78
N THR A 68 21.51 -9.06 -7.07
CA THR A 68 20.29 -9.66 -7.60
C THR A 68 20.16 -9.47 -9.11
N HIS A 69 21.21 -9.02 -9.80
CA HIS A 69 21.20 -8.72 -11.24
C HIS A 69 20.08 -7.74 -11.61
N GLY A 70 19.95 -6.67 -10.82
CA GLY A 70 18.89 -5.68 -11.00
C GLY A 70 17.49 -6.18 -10.67
N ASN A 71 17.32 -7.39 -10.12
CA ASN A 71 16.01 -7.91 -9.76
C ASN A 71 15.60 -7.47 -8.35
N GLY A 72 14.36 -7.00 -8.22
CA GLY A 72 13.73 -6.69 -6.94
C GLY A 72 12.30 -7.21 -6.88
N THR A 73 11.60 -6.88 -5.81
CA THR A 73 10.22 -7.26 -5.60
C THR A 73 9.46 -6.08 -5.05
N ASP A 74 8.50 -5.59 -5.82
CA ASP A 74 7.45 -4.72 -5.33
C ASP A 74 6.32 -5.56 -4.74
N ALA A 75 5.38 -4.95 -4.04
CA ALA A 75 4.27 -5.69 -3.44
C ALA A 75 2.93 -5.01 -3.65
N ILE A 76 1.88 -5.80 -3.77
CA ILE A 76 0.51 -5.31 -3.65
C ILE A 76 -0.15 -5.88 -2.40
N ALA A 77 -0.66 -4.99 -1.55
CA ALA A 77 -1.43 -5.32 -0.37
C ALA A 77 -2.92 -5.17 -0.68
N ILE A 78 -3.67 -6.26 -0.53
CA ILE A 78 -5.09 -6.32 -0.87
C ILE A 78 -5.88 -6.61 0.41
N PRO A 79 -6.67 -5.65 0.89
CA PRO A 79 -7.46 -5.77 2.11
C PRO A 79 -8.84 -6.38 1.82
N PHE A 80 -9.28 -7.30 2.68
CA PHE A 80 -10.57 -7.98 2.57
C PHE A 80 -11.42 -7.80 3.82
N ASP A 81 -12.73 -7.66 3.61
CA ASP A 81 -13.74 -7.70 4.65
C ASP A 81 -14.04 -9.14 5.08
N THR A 82 -14.96 -9.31 6.03
CA THR A 82 -15.35 -10.65 6.53
C THR A 82 -16.09 -11.49 5.49
N ASN A 83 -16.58 -10.87 4.41
CA ASN A 83 -17.23 -11.55 3.29
C ASN A 83 -16.25 -11.90 2.16
N GLY A 84 -14.95 -11.62 2.34
CA GLY A 84 -13.92 -11.85 1.33
C GLY A 84 -13.98 -10.86 0.16
N ARG A 85 -14.66 -9.72 0.31
CA ARG A 85 -14.66 -8.64 -0.69
C ARG A 85 -13.55 -7.65 -0.40
N VAL A 86 -13.03 -7.01 -1.44
CA VAL A 86 -12.02 -5.96 -1.27
C VAL A 86 -12.62 -4.82 -0.45
N ALA A 87 -12.06 -4.59 0.74
CA ALA A 87 -12.63 -3.68 1.73
C ALA A 87 -12.31 -2.20 1.44
N PHE A 88 -11.09 -1.93 0.96
CA PHE A 88 -10.65 -0.60 0.54
C PHE A 88 -9.60 -0.72 -0.57
N ALA A 89 -9.18 0.44 -1.11
CA ALA A 89 -8.26 0.51 -2.24
C ALA A 89 -6.99 -0.34 -1.97
N PRO A 90 -6.62 -1.25 -2.88
CA PRO A 90 -5.34 -1.95 -2.80
C PRO A 90 -4.17 -0.96 -2.72
N VAL A 91 -3.07 -1.39 -2.11
CA VAL A 91 -1.87 -0.57 -1.99
C VAL A 91 -0.73 -1.24 -2.72
N TYR A 92 -0.28 -0.63 -3.81
CA TYR A 92 0.95 -0.96 -4.48
C TYR A 92 2.12 -0.27 -3.76
N ILE A 93 3.03 -1.08 -3.25
CA ILE A 93 4.21 -0.67 -2.50
C ILE A 93 5.40 -0.88 -3.43
N TYR A 94 6.05 0.22 -3.81
CA TYR A 94 7.09 0.19 -4.83
C TYR A 94 8.46 0.54 -4.26
N THR A 95 9.46 -0.16 -4.76
CA THR A 95 10.88 0.15 -4.54
C THR A 95 11.38 1.20 -5.53
N ILE A 96 10.89 1.11 -6.77
CA ILE A 96 11.19 2.04 -7.86
C ILE A 96 9.87 2.49 -8.44
N ARG A 97 9.72 3.80 -8.68
CA ARG A 97 8.46 4.34 -9.18
C ARG A 97 8.15 3.71 -10.56
N PRO A 98 7.01 3.02 -10.72
CA PRO A 98 6.72 2.30 -11.95
C PRO A 98 6.45 3.26 -13.11
N GLU A 99 6.97 2.87 -14.26
CA GLU A 99 6.74 3.53 -15.55
C GLU A 99 5.32 3.34 -16.07
N ASN A 100 4.98 4.03 -17.16
CA ASN A 100 3.63 4.06 -17.70
C ASN A 100 3.08 2.68 -18.10
N GLU A 101 3.91 1.77 -18.62
CA GLU A 101 3.44 0.43 -18.99
C GLU A 101 3.10 -0.40 -17.76
N GLN A 102 3.97 -0.43 -16.76
CA GLN A 102 3.73 -1.15 -15.51
C GLN A 102 2.54 -0.56 -14.76
N ARG A 103 2.36 0.76 -14.79
CA ARG A 103 1.16 1.42 -14.27
C ARG A 103 -0.11 0.93 -14.96
N ARG A 104 -0.15 0.87 -16.30
CA ARG A 104 -1.31 0.33 -17.04
C ARG A 104 -1.63 -1.12 -16.67
N ARG A 105 -0.61 -1.95 -16.47
CA ARG A 105 -0.79 -3.33 -16.01
C ARG A 105 -1.40 -3.37 -14.60
N LEU A 106 -0.95 -2.52 -13.68
CA LEU A 106 -1.53 -2.39 -12.34
C LEU A 106 -2.98 -1.89 -12.37
N GLU A 107 -3.30 -0.94 -13.24
CA GLU A 107 -4.67 -0.44 -13.41
C GLU A 107 -5.61 -1.54 -13.86
N ALA A 108 -5.24 -2.31 -14.89
CA ALA A 108 -6.02 -3.44 -15.37
C ALA A 108 -6.20 -4.51 -14.28
N LEU A 109 -5.15 -4.76 -13.49
CA LEU A 109 -5.18 -5.70 -12.39
C LEU A 109 -6.16 -5.28 -11.29
N VAL A 110 -6.10 -4.02 -10.84
CA VAL A 110 -6.97 -3.50 -9.78
C VAL A 110 -8.42 -3.44 -10.24
N GLN A 111 -8.69 -3.25 -11.53
CA GLN A 111 -10.04 -3.33 -12.08
C GLN A 111 -10.66 -4.73 -11.95
N GLY A 112 -9.86 -5.80 -11.99
CA GLY A 112 -10.32 -7.19 -11.87
C GLY A 112 -10.43 -7.70 -10.43
N VAL A 113 -9.81 -7.02 -9.47
CA VAL A 113 -9.72 -7.47 -8.07
C VAL A 113 -10.88 -6.92 -7.25
N THR A 114 -11.97 -7.70 -7.12
CA THR A 114 -13.14 -7.32 -6.30
C THR A 114 -13.39 -8.25 -5.11
N SER A 115 -12.88 -9.48 -5.18
CA SER A 115 -13.06 -10.52 -4.17
C SER A 115 -11.83 -11.41 -4.03
N GLN A 116 -11.76 -12.16 -2.92
CA GLN A 116 -10.70 -13.14 -2.69
C GLN A 116 -10.60 -14.18 -3.83
N SER A 117 -11.73 -14.60 -4.42
CA SER A 117 -11.72 -15.53 -5.56
C SER A 117 -11.09 -14.92 -6.80
N ASP A 118 -11.40 -13.66 -7.12
CA ASP A 118 -10.80 -12.97 -8.27
C ASP A 118 -9.28 -12.85 -8.07
N VAL A 119 -8.87 -12.48 -6.85
CA VAL A 119 -7.46 -12.34 -6.50
C VAL A 119 -6.74 -13.68 -6.60
N GLN A 120 -7.36 -14.77 -6.13
CA GLN A 120 -6.78 -16.10 -6.26
C GLN A 120 -6.69 -16.56 -7.71
N GLN A 121 -7.63 -16.17 -8.57
CA GLN A 121 -7.57 -16.48 -10.00
C GLN A 121 -6.43 -15.73 -10.69
N ILE A 122 -6.18 -14.48 -10.30
CA ILE A 122 -5.16 -13.61 -10.92
C ILE A 122 -3.76 -13.95 -10.39
N PHE A 123 -3.62 -14.11 -9.07
CA PHE A 123 -2.32 -14.21 -8.40
C PHE A 123 -2.02 -15.58 -7.79
N GLY A 124 -3.00 -16.49 -7.77
CA GLY A 124 -2.91 -17.72 -6.99
C GLY A 124 -3.07 -17.47 -5.48
N ARG A 125 -2.61 -18.43 -4.67
CA ARG A 125 -2.73 -18.34 -3.20
C ARG A 125 -1.65 -17.42 -2.64
N SER A 126 -2.04 -16.41 -1.85
CA SER A 126 -1.07 -15.61 -1.10
C SER A 126 -0.36 -16.45 -0.03
N THR A 127 0.96 -16.37 -0.02
CA THR A 127 1.82 -17.00 1.00
C THR A 127 1.97 -16.11 2.23
N ILE A 128 1.73 -14.80 2.09
CA ILE A 128 1.94 -13.81 3.15
C ILE A 128 0.62 -13.11 3.44
N GLN A 129 0.14 -13.30 4.67
CA GLN A 129 -1.10 -12.70 5.13
C GLN A 129 -0.85 -11.88 6.41
N GLY A 130 -1.65 -10.84 6.57
CA GLY A 130 -1.63 -9.96 7.73
C GLY A 130 -3.04 -9.55 8.13
N ARG A 131 -3.09 -8.70 9.14
CA ARG A 131 -4.33 -8.09 9.62
C ARG A 131 -4.09 -6.61 9.80
N LEU A 132 -4.99 -5.81 9.25
CA LEU A 132 -4.98 -4.37 9.41
C LEU A 132 -6.34 -3.96 9.96
N ARG A 133 -6.39 -3.57 11.24
CA ARG A 133 -7.60 -3.00 11.86
C ARG A 133 -8.86 -3.88 11.71
N GLY A 134 -8.69 -5.20 11.84
CA GLY A 134 -9.77 -6.18 11.70
C GLY A 134 -9.96 -6.73 10.28
N TYR A 135 -9.42 -6.07 9.25
CA TYR A 135 -9.41 -6.56 7.88
C TYR A 135 -8.28 -7.55 7.65
N GLN A 136 -8.55 -8.61 6.91
CA GLN A 136 -7.52 -9.52 6.44
C GLN A 136 -6.77 -8.83 5.30
N VAL A 137 -5.44 -8.90 5.28
CA VAL A 137 -4.64 -8.34 4.18
C VAL A 137 -3.85 -9.47 3.56
N TRP A 138 -3.95 -9.62 2.25
CA TRP A 138 -3.09 -10.52 1.48
C TRP A 138 -2.03 -9.72 0.75
N TYR A 139 -0.82 -10.23 0.77
CA TYR A 139 0.31 -9.62 0.10
C TYR A 139 0.75 -10.50 -1.07
N TYR A 140 1.04 -9.86 -2.20
CA TYR A 140 1.56 -10.51 -3.39
C TYR A 140 2.80 -9.76 -3.86
N GLY A 141 3.89 -10.50 -4.08
CA GLY A 141 5.11 -9.97 -4.66
C GLY A 141 4.96 -9.81 -6.18
N ILE A 142 5.46 -8.71 -6.71
CA ILE A 142 5.50 -8.39 -8.12
C ILE A 142 6.98 -8.20 -8.47
N GLN A 143 7.50 -9.08 -9.32
CA GLN A 143 8.89 -9.01 -9.74
C GLN A 143 9.14 -7.71 -10.50
N VAL A 144 10.20 -7.00 -10.13
CA VAL A 144 10.64 -5.79 -10.82
C VAL A 144 12.10 -5.90 -11.20
N TYR A 145 12.48 -5.16 -12.24
CA TYR A 145 13.83 -5.16 -12.79
C TYR A 145 14.32 -3.73 -12.99
N ASN A 146 15.52 -3.45 -12.54
CA ASN A 146 16.23 -2.19 -12.74
C ASN A 146 17.58 -2.43 -13.44
N PRO A 147 17.72 -2.07 -14.73
CA PRO A 147 18.96 -2.29 -15.45
C PRO A 147 20.13 -1.48 -14.92
N PHE A 148 19.88 -0.35 -14.26
CA PHE A 148 20.94 0.49 -13.68
C PHE A 148 21.68 -0.19 -12.53
N GLU A 149 21.03 -1.14 -11.85
CA GLU A 149 21.63 -1.92 -10.77
C GLU A 149 22.41 -3.12 -11.30
N GLU A 150 22.06 -3.64 -12.49
CA GLU A 150 22.81 -4.72 -13.13
C GLU A 150 24.10 -4.19 -13.78
N PHE A 151 24.06 -2.98 -14.32
CA PHE A 151 25.19 -2.36 -15.01
C PHE A 151 25.51 -0.95 -14.46
N PRO A 152 26.02 -0.84 -13.22
CA PRO A 152 26.28 0.46 -12.58
C PRO A 152 27.35 1.28 -13.32
N ASP A 153 28.22 0.63 -14.09
CA ASP A 153 29.43 1.25 -14.67
C ASP A 153 29.23 1.81 -16.10
N ILE A 154 28.05 1.68 -16.72
CA ILE A 154 27.82 2.10 -18.13
C ILE A 154 27.49 3.60 -18.26
N HIS A 155 27.42 4.33 -17.14
CA HIS A 155 27.12 5.77 -17.11
C HIS A 155 28.15 6.60 -16.31
N GLY A 156 29.43 6.21 -16.37
CA GLY A 156 30.57 7.04 -15.97
C GLY A 156 31.11 7.91 -17.10
#